data_AF-A0A2V5JHA1-F1
#
_entry.id   AF-A0A2V5JHA1-F1
#
_cell.length_a   1.000
_cell.length_b   1.000
_cell.length_c   1.000
_cell.angle_alpha   90.00
_cell.angle_beta   90.00
_cell.angle_gamma   90.00
#
_symmetry.space_group_name_H-M   'P 1'
#
loop_
_entity.id
_entity.type
_entity.pdbx_description
1 polymer ?
#
loop_
_entity_poly.entity_id
_entity_poly.type
_entity_poly.pdbx_seq_one_letter_code
_entity_poly.pdbx_strand_id
1 'polypeptide(L)'
;MNNCIGLMDEIFAVGSGTGIAYRKNGHKMKRNQQILKRRTRFSLGDLILAVSSCTNSNTETVAAVADLLASGKVRVHDNGRFLRARVC
;
A
#
# COMPACT_ATOMS: atom_id res chain seq x y z
N MET A 1 -28.50 5.75 -2.87
CA MET A 1 -27.83 4.57 -2.30
C MET A 1 -26.32 4.80 -2.30
N ASN A 2 -25.81 5.45 -1.26
CA ASN A 2 -24.39 5.77 -1.13
C ASN A 2 -24.06 6.15 0.33
N ASN A 3 -24.64 5.42 1.29
CA ASN A 3 -24.36 5.64 2.72
C ASN A 3 -23.06 4.94 3.18
N CYS A 4 -22.55 3.97 2.39
CA CYS A 4 -21.35 3.21 2.76
C CYS A 4 -20.04 3.99 2.55
N ILE A 5 -20.03 4.95 1.63
CA ILE A 5 -18.85 5.81 1.37
C ILE A 5 -18.66 6.85 2.48
N GLY A 6 -19.75 7.36 3.06
CA GLY A 6 -19.69 8.31 4.17
C GLY A 6 -19.14 7.70 5.45
N LEU A 7 -19.53 6.46 5.75
CA LEU A 7 -19.14 5.76 6.99
C LEU A 7 -17.64 5.46 7.04
N MET A 8 -17.01 5.05 5.93
CA MET A 8 -15.56 4.80 5.91
C MET A 8 -14.73 6.08 6.04
N ASP A 9 -15.21 7.19 5.50
CA ASP A 9 -14.52 8.48 5.55
C ASP A 9 -14.51 9.05 6.99
N GLU A 10 -15.61 8.84 7.72
CA GLU A 10 -15.75 9.22 9.14
C GLU A 10 -14.86 8.37 10.06
N ILE A 11 -14.82 7.05 9.85
CA ILE A 11 -13.93 6.14 10.60
C ILE A 11 -12.46 6.53 10.41
N PHE A 12 -12.08 6.91 9.19
CA PHE A 12 -10.70 7.32 8.90
C PHE A 12 -10.34 8.68 9.52
N ALA A 13 -11.27 9.64 9.53
CA ALA A 13 -11.08 10.95 10.17
C ALA A 13 -10.98 10.84 11.70
N VAL A 14 -11.80 9.99 12.33
CA VAL A 14 -11.74 9.68 13.76
C VAL A 14 -10.41 9.02 14.13
N GLY A 15 -9.92 8.09 13.32
CA GLY A 15 -8.65 7.39 13.59
C GLY A 15 -7.38 8.21 13.39
N SER A 16 -7.45 9.34 12.68
CA SER A 16 -6.28 10.19 12.34
C SER A 16 -6.28 11.57 13.00
N GLY A 17 -7.30 11.89 13.80
CA GLY A 17 -7.40 13.17 14.51
C GLY A 17 -7.66 14.40 13.62
N THR A 18 -7.98 14.20 12.34
CA THR A 18 -8.23 15.31 11.40
C THR A 18 -9.73 15.57 11.25
N GLY A 19 -10.22 16.64 11.86
CA GLY A 19 -11.62 17.10 11.71
C GLY A 19 -11.91 17.74 10.35
N ILE A 20 -13.19 17.80 9.98
CA ILE A 20 -13.63 18.49 8.76
C ILE A 20 -13.53 20.01 8.97
N ALA A 21 -12.70 20.68 8.16
CA ALA A 21 -12.61 22.13 8.16
C ALA A 21 -13.81 22.75 7.41
N TYR A 22 -14.50 23.67 8.08
CA TYR A 22 -15.61 24.44 7.53
C TYR A 22 -15.12 25.81 7.03
N ARG A 23 -15.68 26.28 5.91
CA ARG A 23 -15.45 27.67 5.46
C ARG A 23 -16.19 28.63 6.40
N LYS A 24 -15.78 29.91 6.44
CA LYS A 24 -16.46 30.98 7.19
C LYS A 24 -17.97 31.12 6.88
N ASN A 25 -18.41 30.56 5.75
CA ASN A 25 -19.79 30.60 5.25
C ASN A 25 -20.56 29.29 5.55
N GLY A 26 -20.10 28.45 6.48
CA GLY A 26 -20.74 27.19 6.88
C GLY A 26 -20.69 26.05 5.85
N HIS A 27 -20.25 26.34 4.63
CA HIS A 27 -20.13 25.33 3.57
C HIS A 27 -18.86 24.49 3.76
N LYS A 28 -18.99 23.17 3.63
CA LYS A 28 -17.85 22.23 3.65
C LYS A 28 -16.91 22.54 2.49
N MET A 29 -15.61 22.62 2.77
CA MET A 29 -14.63 22.84 1.70
C MET A 29 -14.57 21.61 0.78
N LYS A 30 -14.51 21.84 -0.55
CA LYS A 30 -14.29 20.77 -1.53
C LYS A 30 -12.94 20.12 -1.25
N ARG A 31 -12.94 18.89 -0.73
CA ARG A 31 -11.72 18.13 -0.49
C ARG A 31 -11.01 17.94 -1.84
N ASN A 32 -9.89 18.62 -2.03
CA ASN A 32 -8.90 18.21 -3.01
C ASN A 32 -8.23 16.96 -2.44
N GLN A 33 -8.91 15.83 -2.57
CA GLN A 33 -8.27 14.54 -2.40
C GLN A 33 -7.27 14.48 -3.55
N GLN A 34 -6.04 14.95 -3.34
CA GLN A 34 -4.93 14.34 -4.04
C GLN A 34 -5.05 12.87 -3.64
N ILE A 35 -5.67 12.08 -4.51
CA ILE A 35 -5.85 10.65 -4.33
C ILE A 35 -4.42 10.13 -4.37
N LEU A 36 -3.75 10.16 -3.22
CA LEU A 36 -2.61 9.34 -2.94
C LEU A 36 -3.17 7.93 -3.09
N LYS A 37 -3.10 7.40 -4.31
CA LYS A 37 -3.52 6.04 -4.66
C LYS A 37 -3.00 5.19 -3.52
N ARG A 38 -3.91 4.64 -2.70
CA ARG A 38 -3.56 3.71 -1.64
C ARG A 38 -2.74 2.64 -2.33
N ARG A 39 -1.41 2.67 -2.13
CA ARG A 39 -0.55 1.63 -2.66
C ARG A 39 -0.97 0.38 -1.92
N THR A 40 -1.60 -0.55 -2.63
CA THR A 40 -1.98 -1.84 -2.07
C THR A 40 -0.73 -2.45 -1.45
N ARG A 41 -0.79 -2.73 -0.14
CA ARG A 41 0.33 -3.32 0.59
C ARG A 41 0.24 -4.82 0.37
N PHE A 42 1.19 -5.35 -0.40
CA PHE A 42 1.34 -6.79 -0.60
C PHE A 42 2.38 -7.33 0.39
N SER A 43 2.18 -8.56 0.86
CA SER A 43 3.16 -9.27 1.68
C SER A 43 4.28 -9.84 0.81
N LEU A 44 5.39 -10.24 1.44
CA LEU A 44 6.44 -10.99 0.74
C LEU A 44 5.90 -12.32 0.20
N GLY A 45 4.96 -12.95 0.91
CA GLY A 45 4.31 -14.18 0.45
C GLY A 45 3.54 -13.98 -0.85
N ASP A 46 2.83 -12.86 -0.99
CA ASP A 46 2.10 -12.54 -2.22
C ASP A 46 3.05 -12.33 -3.41
N LEU A 47 4.21 -11.71 -3.17
CA LEU A 47 5.25 -11.57 -4.19
C LEU A 47 5.77 -12.94 -4.63
N ILE A 48 6.13 -13.81 -3.67
CA ILE A 48 6.63 -15.15 -3.97
C ILE A 48 5.58 -15.94 -4.75
N LEU A 49 4.31 -15.88 -4.35
CA LEU A 49 3.22 -16.57 -5.03
C LEU A 49 3.07 -16.10 -6.48
N ALA A 50 3.07 -14.78 -6.70
CA ALA A 50 2.99 -14.21 -8.04
C ALA A 50 4.19 -14.62 -8.92
N VAL A 51 5.41 -14.55 -8.38
CA VAL A 51 6.62 -14.94 -9.14
C VAL A 51 6.62 -16.44 -9.43
N SER A 52 6.24 -17.27 -8.45
CA SER A 52 6.18 -18.72 -8.62
C SER A 52 5.23 -19.15 -9.74
N SER A 53 4.16 -18.40 -9.98
CA SER A 53 3.23 -18.64 -11.09
C SER A 53 3.81 -18.34 -12.47
N CYS A 54 4.93 -17.62 -12.53
CA CYS A 54 5.62 -17.23 -13.76
C CYS A 54 6.93 -18.01 -13.99
N THR A 55 7.31 -18.90 -13.06
CA THR A 55 8.57 -19.64 -13.08
C THR A 55 8.31 -21.14 -13.05
N ASN A 56 9.23 -21.94 -13.60
CA ASN A 56 9.04 -23.39 -13.70
C ASN A 56 9.64 -24.18 -12.53
N SER A 57 10.42 -23.53 -11.67
CA SER A 57 11.09 -24.18 -10.53
C SER A 57 11.28 -23.23 -9.35
N ASN A 58 11.37 -23.80 -8.14
CA ASN A 58 11.61 -23.01 -6.93
C ASN A 58 12.95 -22.24 -6.99
N THR A 59 13.96 -22.80 -7.65
CA THR A 59 15.26 -22.14 -7.83
C THR A 59 15.12 -20.88 -8.70
N GLU A 60 14.35 -20.95 -9.79
CA GLU A 60 14.03 -19.79 -10.62
C GLU A 60 13.21 -18.75 -9.83
N THR A 61 12.23 -19.19 -9.02
CA THR A 61 11.44 -18.29 -8.17
C THR A 61 12.34 -17.49 -7.24
N VAL A 62 13.27 -18.16 -6.53
CA VAL A 62 14.18 -17.51 -5.58
C VAL A 62 15.11 -16.54 -6.29
N ALA A 63 15.69 -16.93 -7.43
CA ALA A 63 16.55 -16.05 -8.23
C ALA A 63 15.79 -14.81 -8.73
N ALA A 64 14.58 -14.99 -9.25
CA ALA A 64 13.76 -13.89 -9.74
C ALA A 64 13.32 -12.93 -8.61
N VAL A 65 12.92 -13.47 -7.45
CA VAL A 65 12.60 -12.64 -6.27
C VAL A 65 13.84 -11.88 -5.80
N ALA A 66 15.01 -12.52 -5.77
CA ALA A 66 16.29 -11.89 -5.45
C ALA A 66 16.59 -10.71 -6.38
N ASP A 67 16.45 -10.91 -7.70
CA ASP A 67 16.68 -9.88 -8.71
C ASP A 67 15.71 -8.70 -8.58
N LEU A 68 14.43 -8.95 -8.27
CA LEU A 68 13.44 -7.89 -8.06
C LEU A 68 13.77 -7.02 -6.83
N LEU A 69 14.32 -7.65 -5.79
CA LEU A 69 14.76 -6.95 -4.58
C LEU A 69 16.08 -6.20 -4.82
N ALA A 70 17.05 -6.84 -5.48
CA ALA A 70 18.35 -6.24 -5.80
C ALA A 70 18.22 -5.06 -6.77
N SER A 71 17.34 -5.17 -7.77
CA SER A 71 17.05 -4.08 -8.74
C SER A 71 16.23 -2.95 -8.14
N GLY A 72 15.68 -3.10 -6.93
CA GLY A 72 14.85 -2.09 -6.27
C GLY A 72 13.45 -1.92 -6.87
N LYS A 73 13.04 -2.79 -7.81
CA LYS A 73 11.67 -2.83 -8.35
C LYS A 73 10.65 -3.15 -7.27
N VAL A 74 11.04 -3.98 -6.30
CA VAL A 74 10.23 -4.29 -5.11
C VAL A 74 10.98 -3.84 -3.86
N ARG A 75 10.23 -3.27 -2.91
CA ARG A 75 10.75 -2.84 -1.61
C ARG A 75 9.97 -3.53 -0.52
N VAL A 76 10.67 -4.27 0.34
CA VAL A 76 10.09 -4.90 1.51
C VAL A 76 10.20 -3.95 2.69
N HIS A 77 9.08 -3.71 3.35
CA HIS A 77 9.02 -2.97 4.60
C HIS A 77 8.80 -3.93 5.75
N ASP A 78 9.65 -3.85 6.76
CA ASP A 78 9.43 -4.48 8.05
C ASP A 78 9.18 -3.38 9.08
N ASN A 79 7.97 -3.31 9.65
CA ASN A 79 7.59 -2.33 10.68
C ASN A 79 8.07 -0.87 10.43
N GLY A 80 8.05 -0.42 9.17
CA GLY A 80 8.44 0.94 8.77
C GLY A 80 9.93 1.13 8.47
N ARG A 81 10.75 0.08 8.57
CA ARG A 81 12.15 0.06 8.15
C ARG A 81 12.29 -0.67 6.81
N PHE A 82 13.12 -0.14 5.93
CA PHE A 82 13.44 -0.81 4.66
C PHE A 82 14.37 -1.98 4.94
N LEU A 83 13.94 -3.19 4.60
CA LEU A 83 14.79 -4.36 4.71
C LEU A 83 15.57 -4.53 3.40
N ARG A 84 16.90 -4.43 3.46
CA ARG A 84 17.76 -4.88 2.35
C ARG A 84 17.90 -6.39 2.47
N ALA A 85 17.22 -7.13 1.61
CA ALA A 85 17.42 -8.56 1.50
C ALA A 85 18.81 -8.84 0.91
N ARG A 86 19.59 -9.68 1.59
CA ARG A 86 20.80 -10.30 1.03
C ARG A 86 20.46 -11.78 0.83
N VAL A 87 20.74 -12.29 -0.36
CA VAL A 87 20.56 -13.71 -0.67
C VAL A 87 21.90 -14.40 -0.43
N CYS A 88 21.88 -15.46 0.37
CA CYS A 88 23.03 -16.31 0.69
C CYS A 88 22.82 -17.68 0.03
#